data_AF-A0A1Q8JL51-F1
#
_entry.id   AF-A0A1Q8JL51-F1
#
_cell.length_a   1.000
_cell.length_b   1.000
_cell.length_c   1.000
_cell.angle_alpha   90.00
_cell.angle_beta   90.00
_cell.angle_gamma   90.00
#
_symmetry.space_group_name_H-M   'P 1'
#
loop_
_entity.id
_entity.type
_entity.pdbx_description
1 polymer ?
#
loop_
_entity_poly.entity_id
_entity_poly.type
_entity_poly.pdbx_seq_one_letter_code
_entity_poly.pdbx_strand_id
1 'polypeptide(L)' 'MATHTLQGKNVLVAAGGKNLGGLVSRQAAEAGANVAIHYNSESSRPEAEDTLKAVEAAGSQGVLLSGT' A
#
# COMPACT_ATOMS: atom_id res chain seq x y z
N MET A 1 13.62 -21.14 14.53
CA MET A 1 12.81 -20.72 13.36
C MET A 1 12.97 -19.21 13.21
N ALA A 2 13.17 -18.70 11.99
CA ALA A 2 13.26 -17.26 11.76
C ALA A 2 11.85 -16.63 11.79
N THR A 3 11.70 -15.52 12.49
CA THR A 3 10.45 -14.75 12.48
C THR A 3 10.39 -13.94 11.20
N HIS A 4 9.42 -14.24 10.33
CA HIS A 4 9.13 -13.44 9.14
C HIS A 4 8.12 -12.36 9.51
N THR A 5 8.57 -11.11 9.58
CA THR A 5 7.73 -9.94 9.88
C THR A 5 8.05 -8.80 8.92
N LEU A 6 7.03 -7.98 8.63
CA LEU A 6 7.16 -6.75 7.86
C LEU A 6 7.16 -5.49 8.74
N GLN A 7 7.18 -5.65 10.07
CA GLN A 7 7.12 -4.53 11.00
C GLN A 7 8.26 -3.53 10.74
N GLY A 8 7.90 -2.28 10.46
CA GLY A 8 8.83 -1.19 10.16
C GLY A 8 9.59 -1.32 8.83
N LYS A 9 9.19 -2.26 7.96
CA LYS A 9 9.74 -2.39 6.60
C LYS A 9 9.00 -1.46 5.64
N ASN A 10 9.68 -1.03 4.59
CA ASN A 10 9.08 -0.24 3.51
C ASN A 10 8.80 -1.17 2.32
N VAL A 11 7.58 -1.12 1.79
CA VAL A 11 7.14 -1.94 0.66
C VAL A 11 6.58 -1.04 -0.44
N LEU A 12 6.98 -1.27 -1.68
CA LEU A 12 6.38 -0.65 -2.87
C LEU A 12 5.45 -1.67 -3.54
N VAL A 13 4.20 -1.30 -3.73
CA VAL A 13 3.24 -2.10 -4.49
C VAL A 13 2.92 -1.41 -5.82
N ALA A 14 3.48 -1.97 -6.90
CA ALA A 14 3.12 -1.56 -8.25
C ALA A 14 1.64 -1.90 -8.53
N ALA A 15 0.90 -0.95 -9.11
CA ALA A 15 -0.56 -1.06 -9.29
C ALA A 15 -1.30 -1.36 -7.96
N GLY A 16 -0.82 -0.80 -6.86
CA GLY A 16 -1.31 -1.05 -5.51
C GLY A 16 -2.67 -0.42 -5.19
N GLY A 17 -3.26 0.36 -6.10
CA GLY A 17 -4.47 1.12 -5.78
C GLY A 17 -5.76 0.30 -5.71
N LYS A 18 -5.82 -0.91 -6.31
CA LYS A 18 -7.10 -1.66 -6.42
C LYS A 18 -6.95 -3.15 -6.62
N ASN A 19 -8.07 -3.88 -6.56
CA ASN A 19 -8.15 -5.31 -6.76
C ASN A 19 -7.07 -6.04 -5.94
N LEU A 20 -6.25 -6.88 -6.58
CA LEU A 20 -5.18 -7.62 -5.92
C LEU A 20 -4.09 -6.69 -5.35
N GLY A 21 -3.67 -5.65 -6.09
CA GLY A 21 -2.66 -4.71 -5.59
C GLY A 21 -3.15 -3.93 -4.36
N GLY A 22 -4.42 -3.57 -4.35
CA GLY A 22 -5.10 -2.97 -3.19
C GLY A 22 -5.15 -3.91 -1.99
N LEU A 23 -5.46 -5.18 -2.19
CA LEU A 23 -5.47 -6.19 -1.13
C LEU A 23 -4.07 -6.38 -0.52
N VAL A 24 -3.05 -6.52 -1.36
CA VAL A 24 -1.65 -6.68 -0.93
C VAL A 24 -1.18 -5.47 -0.13
N SER A 25 -1.50 -4.25 -0.58
CA SER A 25 -1.15 -3.02 0.13
C SER A 25 -1.74 -2.97 1.54
N ARG A 26 -3.02 -3.35 1.69
CA ARG A 26 -3.70 -3.41 3.00
C ARG A 26 -3.07 -4.47 3.91
N GLN A 27 -2.85 -5.68 3.41
CA GLN A 27 -2.25 -6.77 4.20
C GLN A 27 -0.81 -6.48 4.61
N ALA A 28 -0.02 -5.82 3.75
CA ALA A 28 1.32 -5.38 4.10
C ALA A 28 1.30 -4.37 5.26
N ALA A 29 0.34 -3.43 5.24
CA ALA A 29 0.15 -2.47 6.32
C ALA A 29 -0.32 -3.13 7.62
N GLU A 30 -1.26 -4.08 7.56
CA GLU A 30 -1.68 -4.88 8.72
C GLU A 30 -0.53 -5.70 9.32
N ALA A 31 0.43 -6.12 8.50
CA ALA A 31 1.67 -6.76 8.92
C ALA A 31 2.75 -5.78 9.44
N GLY A 32 2.42 -4.48 9.54
CA GLY A 32 3.26 -3.43 10.10
C GLY A 32 4.23 -2.75 9.14
N ALA A 33 4.05 -2.93 7.82
CA ALA A 33 4.87 -2.29 6.80
C ALA A 33 4.40 -0.87 6.50
N ASN A 34 5.33 0.04 6.22
CA ASN A 34 5.03 1.27 5.51
C ASN A 34 4.85 0.96 4.02
N VAL A 35 3.85 1.55 3.37
CA VAL A 35 3.43 1.17 2.02
C VAL A 35 3.47 2.35 1.05
N ALA A 36 4.29 2.23 0.01
CA ALA A 36 4.21 3.08 -1.17
C ALA A 36 3.29 2.43 -2.21
N ILE A 37 2.24 3.13 -2.61
CA ILE A 37 1.18 2.64 -3.50
C ILE A 37 1.34 3.33 -4.84
N HIS A 38 1.68 2.57 -5.88
CA HIS A 38 1.72 3.10 -7.24
C HIS A 38 0.37 2.96 -7.96
N TYR A 39 -0.06 4.00 -8.67
CA TYR A 39 -1.23 4.00 -9.55
C TYR A 39 -0.88 4.55 -10.95
N ASN A 40 -1.60 4.12 -11.99
CA ASN A 40 -1.18 4.34 -13.39
C ASN A 40 -1.76 5.59 -14.05
N SER A 41 -2.88 6.11 -13.54
CA SER A 41 -3.57 7.26 -14.14
C SER A 41 -4.45 7.99 -13.13
N GLU A 42 -4.75 9.26 -13.39
CA GLU A 42 -5.66 10.05 -12.55
C GLU A 42 -7.05 9.41 -12.41
N SER A 43 -7.52 8.68 -13.44
CA SER A 43 -8.79 7.94 -13.35
C SER A 43 -8.77 6.81 -12.31
N SER A 44 -7.59 6.28 -11.97
CA SER A 44 -7.40 5.25 -10.93
C SER A 44 -7.01 5.81 -9.57
N ARG A 45 -6.78 7.13 -9.48
CA ARG A 45 -6.36 7.80 -8.26
C ARG A 45 -7.34 7.64 -7.10
N PRO A 46 -8.67 7.73 -7.28
CA PRO A 46 -9.62 7.56 -6.16
C PRO A 46 -9.48 6.19 -5.48
N GLU A 47 -9.27 5.15 -6.28
CA GLU A 47 -9.08 3.78 -5.77
C GLU A 47 -7.76 3.69 -4.95
N ALA A 48 -6.71 4.37 -5.41
CA ALA A 48 -5.43 4.45 -4.71
C ALA A 48 -5.55 5.24 -3.39
N GLU A 49 -6.27 6.36 -3.37
CA GLU A 49 -6.55 7.14 -2.16
C GLU A 49 -7.35 6.32 -1.13
N ASP A 50 -8.31 5.50 -1.56
CA ASP A 50 -9.05 4.62 -0.65
C ASP A 50 -8.17 3.50 -0.08
N THR A 51 -7.21 3.02 -0.86
CA THR A 51 -6.20 2.07 -0.34
C THR A 51 -5.24 2.77 0.64
N LEU A 52 -4.82 4.00 0.36
CA LEU A 52 -4.00 4.79 1.28
C LEU A 52 -4.68 4.99 2.64
N LYS A 53 -5.96 5.40 2.64
CA LYS A 53 -6.73 5.56 3.89
C LYS A 53 -6.76 4.27 4.70
N ALA A 54 -6.89 3.12 4.03
CA ALA A 54 -6.88 1.82 4.69
C ALA A 54 -5.50 1.47 5.29
N VAL A 55 -4.42 1.80 4.58
CA VAL A 55 -3.04 1.66 5.10
C VAL A 55 -2.83 2.52 6.35
N GLU A 56 -3.25 3.78 6.30
CA GLU A 56 -3.12 4.71 7.44
C GLU A 56 -4.01 4.28 8.61
N ALA A 57 -5.22 3.78 8.35
CA ALA A 57 -6.12 3.23 9.38
C ALA A 57 -5.55 1.97 10.05
N ALA A 58 -4.70 1.21 9.35
CA ALA A 58 -3.96 0.08 9.93
C ALA A 58 -2.76 0.53 10.81
N GLY A 59 -2.53 1.85 10.96
CA GLY A 59 -1.47 2.42 11.78
C GLY A 59 -0.10 2.48 11.10
N SER A 60 -0.05 2.24 9.79
CA SER A 60 1.18 2.27 8.99
C SER A 60 1.31 3.56 8.18
N GLN A 61 2.53 3.93 7.80
CA GLN A 61 2.74 5.09 6.93
C GLN A 61 2.45 4.73 5.48
N GLY A 62 1.79 5.62 4.75
CA GLY A 62 1.46 5.43 3.34
C GLY A 62 1.88 6.60 2.47
N VAL A 63 2.18 6.34 1.19
CA VAL A 63 2.36 7.38 0.17
C VAL A 63 1.83 6.91 -1.17
N LEU A 64 1.25 7.83 -1.96
CA LEU A 64 0.87 7.56 -3.34
C LEU A 64 1.97 8.00 -4.30
N LEU A 65 2.27 7.13 -5.26
CA LEU A 65 3.21 7.40 -6.33
C LEU A 65 2.51 7.24 -7.67
N SER A 66 2.73 8.20 -8.57
CA SER A 66 2.44 8.05 -9.99
C SER A 66 3.61 8.58 -10.78
N GLY A 67 3.88 7.95 -11.92
CA GLY A 67 4.93 8.33 -12.86
C GLY A 67 4.47 8.02 -14.27
N THR A 68 4.85 8.89 -15.20
CA THR A 68 4.64 8.71 -16.65
C THR A 68 5.53 7.62 -17.20
#